data_AF-A0A816HUY0-F1
#
_entry.id   AF-A0A816HUY0-F1
#
_cell.length_a   1.000
_cell.length_b   1.000
_cell.length_c   1.000
_cell.angle_alpha   90.00
_cell.angle_beta   90.00
_cell.angle_gamma   90.00
#
_symmetry.space_group_name_H-M   'P 1'
#
loop_
_entity.id
_entity.type
_entity.pdbx_description
1 polymer ?
#
loop_
_entity_poly.entity_id
_entity_poly.type
_entity_poly.pdbx_seq_one_letter_code
_entity_poly.pdbx_strand_id
1 'polypeptide(L)'
;QLLERFYDVTHGQLTVDGVDIRKLNLQWLRSRLGVVSQEPVLFDLTIAENIAYGLENVSMEDIINAAKRANIHQFIEQLPQNYETKVGLKGSFLSGGEKQRIA
;
A
#
# COMPACT_ATOMS: atom_id res chain seq x y z
N GLN A 1 6.10 6.22 -11.80
CA GLN A 1 6.21 7.69 -11.62
C GLN A 1 5.43 8.52 -12.65
N LEU A 2 5.55 8.28 -13.97
CA LEU A 2 4.72 9.01 -14.96
C LEU A 2 3.24 8.62 -14.89
N LEU A 3 2.93 7.33 -14.71
CA LEU A 3 1.53 6.85 -14.60
C LEU A 3 0.81 7.38 -13.35
N GLU A 4 1.53 7.46 -12.23
CA GLU A 4 1.08 8.07 -10.96
C GLU A 4 1.02 9.61 -11.04
N ARG A 5 1.45 10.17 -12.17
CA ARG A 5 1.53 11.59 -12.49
C ARG A 5 2.30 12.39 -11.45
N PHE A 6 3.40 11.82 -10.95
CA PHE A 6 4.44 12.57 -10.23
C PHE A 6 5.23 13.48 -11.18
N TYR A 7 5.30 13.09 -12.46
CA TYR A 7 5.83 13.89 -13.55
C TYR A 7 4.91 13.75 -14.77
N ASP A 8 4.92 14.75 -15.64
CA ASP A 8 4.23 14.71 -16.93
C ASP A 8 5.20 14.30 -18.05
N VAL A 9 4.64 13.74 -19.13
CA VAL A 9 5.40 13.46 -20.36
C VAL A 9 5.76 14.78 -21.06
N THR A 10 7.02 14.93 -21.46
CA THR A 10 7.48 16.12 -22.19
C THR A 10 7.08 16.08 -23.67
N HIS A 11 7.04 14.88 -24.26
CA HIS A 11 6.61 14.64 -25.64
C HIS A 11 5.72 13.39 -25.69
N GLY A 12 4.77 13.39 -26.62
CA GLY A 12 3.79 12.30 -26.76
C GLY A 12 2.61 12.39 -25.78
N GLN A 13 1.96 11.25 -25.56
CA GLN A 13 0.83 11.13 -24.66
C GLN A 13 0.85 9.79 -23.92
N LEU A 14 0.39 9.80 -22.67
CA LEU A 14 0.11 8.63 -21.87
C LEU A 14 -1.38 8.59 -21.59
N THR A 15 -2.03 7.48 -21.92
CA THR A 15 -3.49 7.35 -21.82
C THR A 15 -3.86 6.16 -20.93
N VAL A 16 -4.90 6.34 -20.13
CA VAL A 16 -5.63 5.24 -19.46
C VAL A 16 -6.99 5.14 -20.14
N ASP A 17 -7.32 3.96 -20.67
CA ASP A 17 -8.56 3.71 -21.42
C ASP A 17 -8.82 4.72 -22.55
N GLY A 18 -7.75 5.13 -23.24
CA GLY A 18 -7.80 6.10 -24.34
C GLY A 18 -7.91 7.56 -23.92
N VAL A 19 -8.03 7.86 -22.62
CA VAL A 19 -8.05 9.23 -22.08
C VAL A 19 -6.66 9.63 -21.61
N ASP A 20 -6.17 10.78 -22.08
CA ASP A 20 -4.89 11.33 -21.62
C ASP A 20 -4.92 11.60 -20.11
N ILE A 21 -3.94 11.07 -19.38
CA ILE A 21 -3.89 11.16 -17.92
C ILE A 21 -3.77 12.60 -17.38
N ARG A 22 -3.31 13.55 -18.23
CA ARG A 22 -3.25 14.99 -17.91
C ARG A 22 -4.64 15.63 -17.86
N LYS A 23 -5.64 15.00 -18.49
CA LYS A 23 -7.05 15.45 -18.47
C LYS A 23 -7.84 14.89 -17.29
N LEU A 24 -7.30 13.89 -16.60
CA LEU A 24 -7.95 13.25 -15.46
C LEU A 24 -7.72 14.04 -14.17
N ASN A 25 -8.68 13.99 -13.25
CA ASN A 25 -8.46 14.47 -11.89
C ASN A 25 -7.38 13.60 -11.20
N LEU A 26 -6.42 14.25 -10.55
CA LEU A 26 -5.26 13.55 -9.96
C LEU A 26 -5.66 12.58 -8.85
N GLN A 27 -6.57 13.00 -7.98
CA GLN A 27 -7.05 12.18 -6.87
C GLN A 27 -7.81 10.96 -7.38
N TRP A 28 -8.66 11.16 -8.38
CA TRP A 28 -9.40 10.07 -9.03
C TRP A 28 -8.46 9.09 -9.73
N LEU A 29 -7.44 9.58 -10.46
CA LEU A 29 -6.47 8.71 -11.11
C LEU A 29 -5.76 7.82 -10.09
N ARG A 30 -5.28 8.42 -8.99
CA ARG A 30 -4.55 7.69 -7.95
C ARG A 30 -5.43 6.73 -7.16
N SER A 31 -6.73 7.00 -7.00
CA SER A 31 -7.65 6.04 -6.37
C SER A 31 -7.96 4.81 -7.24
N ARG A 32 -7.58 4.82 -8.52
CA ARG A 32 -7.69 3.67 -9.44
C ARG A 32 -6.37 2.90 -9.60
N LEU A 33 -5.30 3.34 -8.95
CA LEU A 33 -3.97 2.73 -9.06
C LEU A 33 -3.57 2.10 -7.72
N GLY A 34 -3.14 0.84 -7.76
CA GLY A 34 -2.38 0.20 -6.68
C GLY A 34 -0.91 0.15 -7.06
N VAL A 35 -0.01 0.48 -6.12
CA VAL A 35 1.44 0.48 -6.36
C VAL A 35 2.13 -0.21 -5.20
N VAL A 36 2.99 -1.18 -5.50
CA VAL A 36 3.89 -1.81 -4.53
C VAL A 36 5.33 -1.51 -4.95
N SER A 37 6.06 -0.79 -4.10
CA SER A 37 7.44 -0.37 -4.36
C SER A 37 8.45 -1.47 -4.05
N GLN A 38 9.62 -1.45 -4.69
CA GLN A 38 10.70 -2.41 -4.42
C GLN A 38 11.17 -2.36 -2.96
N GLU A 39 11.30 -1.15 -2.42
CA GLU A 39 11.56 -0.88 -1.00
C GLU A 39 10.32 -0.21 -0.39
N PRO A 40 9.36 -1.01 0.15
CA PRO A 40 8.18 -0.45 0.77
C PRO A 40 8.51 0.22 2.08
N VAL A 41 7.90 1.38 2.30
CA VAL A 41 8.01 2.13 3.56
C VAL A 41 6.76 1.84 4.38
N LEU A 42 6.96 1.30 5.57
CA LEU A 42 5.91 1.19 6.57
C LEU A 42 6.01 2.39 7.52
N PHE A 43 4.86 2.98 7.83
CA PHE A 43 4.75 4.07 8.80
C PHE A 43 4.98 3.55 10.23
N ASP A 44 5.36 4.45 11.13
CA ASP A 44 5.51 4.18 12.57
C ASP A 44 4.12 4.03 13.24
N LEU A 45 3.42 2.96 12.84
CA LEU A 45 2.03 2.62 13.13
C LEU A 45 1.95 1.10 13.37
N THR A 46 0.78 0.57 13.73
CA THR A 46 0.56 -0.88 13.81
C THR A 46 0.50 -1.53 12.43
N ILE A 47 0.57 -2.86 12.38
CA ILE A 47 0.38 -3.61 11.13
C ILE A 47 -1.03 -3.36 10.57
N ALA A 48 -2.06 -3.36 11.42
CA ALA A 48 -3.43 -3.06 10.98
C ALA A 48 -3.53 -1.66 10.37
N GLU A 49 -2.94 -0.66 11.00
CA GLU A 49 -2.94 0.73 10.52
C GLU A 49 -2.17 0.90 9.21
N ASN A 50 -1.08 0.16 9.01
CA ASN A 50 -0.35 0.15 7.73
C ASN A 50 -1.16 -0.50 6.60
N ILE A 51 -1.84 -1.63 6.86
CA ILE A 51 -2.67 -2.32 5.84
C ILE A 51 -3.88 -1.46 5.45
N ALA A 52 -4.50 -0.79 6.42
CA ALA A 52 -5.64 0.08 6.18
C ALA A 52 -5.26 1.49 5.68
N TYR A 53 -3.96 1.78 5.52
CA TYR A 53 -3.48 3.13 5.26
C TYR A 53 -4.05 3.70 3.96
N GLY A 54 -4.57 4.92 4.03
CA GLY A 54 -5.18 5.61 2.88
C GLY A 54 -6.62 5.20 2.57
N LEU A 55 -7.22 4.30 3.36
CA LEU A 55 -8.63 3.93 3.29
C LEU A 55 -9.38 4.43 4.54
N GLU A 56 -10.67 4.69 4.38
CA GLU A 56 -11.56 5.09 5.49
C GLU A 56 -12.48 3.92 5.87
N ASN A 57 -12.81 3.81 7.16
CA ASN A 57 -13.79 2.86 7.70
C ASN A 57 -13.50 1.38 7.35
N VAL A 58 -12.23 0.97 7.34
CA VAL A 58 -11.83 -0.42 7.09
C VAL A 58 -12.07 -1.27 8.33
N SER A 59 -12.82 -2.37 8.19
CA SER A 59 -13.06 -3.30 9.29
C SER A 59 -11.84 -4.19 9.56
N MET A 60 -11.73 -4.72 10.78
CA MET A 60 -10.67 -5.68 11.09
C MET A 60 -10.79 -6.98 10.26
N GLU A 61 -12.00 -7.36 9.86
CA GLU A 61 -12.23 -8.50 8.98
C GLU A 61 -11.63 -8.26 7.59
N ASP A 62 -11.80 -7.07 7.02
CA ASP A 62 -11.21 -6.70 5.73
C ASP A 62 -9.68 -6.71 5.79
N ILE A 63 -9.09 -6.21 6.88
CA ILE A 63 -7.64 -6.24 7.13
C ILE A 63 -7.13 -7.68 7.17
N ILE A 64 -7.82 -8.57 7.89
CA ILE A 64 -7.44 -9.99 7.98
C ILE A 64 -7.55 -10.65 6.60
N ASN A 65 -8.62 -10.37 5.86
CA ASN A 65 -8.83 -10.92 4.52
C ASN A 65 -7.74 -10.45 3.54
N ALA A 66 -7.35 -9.17 3.58
CA ALA A 66 -6.23 -8.64 2.80
C ALA A 66 -4.91 -9.33 3.17
N ALA A 67 -4.60 -9.45 4.46
CA ALA A 67 -3.39 -10.13 4.95
C ALA A 67 -3.35 -11.62 4.58
N LYS A 68 -4.49 -12.31 4.54
CA LYS A 68 -4.59 -13.70 4.05
C LYS A 68 -4.29 -13.78 2.57
N ARG A 69 -4.86 -12.88 1.75
CA ARG A 69 -4.61 -12.81 0.30
C ARG A 69 -3.15 -12.47 -0.04
N ALA A 70 -2.51 -11.63 0.78
CA ALA A 70 -1.09 -11.31 0.67
C ALA A 70 -0.15 -12.40 1.25
N ASN A 71 -0.72 -13.47 1.83
CA ASN A 71 0.00 -14.57 2.47
C ASN A 71 0.95 -14.11 3.59
N ILE A 72 0.46 -13.25 4.50
CA ILE A 72 1.20 -12.77 5.68
C ILE A 72 0.44 -12.95 7.00
N HIS A 73 -0.85 -13.28 6.95
CA HIS A 73 -1.68 -13.47 8.14
C HIS A 73 -1.08 -14.42 9.19
N GLN A 74 -0.61 -15.61 8.79
CA GLN A 74 -0.03 -16.59 9.72
C GLN A 74 1.23 -16.07 10.42
N PHE A 75 2.04 -15.24 9.74
CA PHE A 75 3.19 -14.59 10.35
C PHE A 75 2.74 -13.55 11.39
N ILE A 76 1.74 -12.73 11.04
CA ILE A 76 1.20 -11.71 11.95
C ILE A 76 0.66 -12.37 13.23
N GLU A 77 -0.08 -13.48 13.13
CA GLU A 77 -0.63 -14.22 14.28
C GLU A 77 0.45 -14.84 15.20
N GLN A 78 1.69 -14.95 14.74
CA GLN A 78 2.81 -15.43 15.56
C GLN A 78 3.50 -14.31 16.34
N LEU A 79 3.19 -13.04 16.05
CA LEU A 79 3.75 -11.90 16.77
C LEU A 79 3.06 -11.72 18.12
N PRO A 80 3.77 -11.30 19.19
CA PRO A 80 3.17 -11.14 20.51
C PRO A 80 1.95 -10.21 20.58
N GLN A 81 1.87 -9.23 19.67
CA GLN A 81 0.79 -8.24 19.59
C GLN A 81 -0.06 -8.40 18.33
N ASN A 82 0.14 -9.47 17.55
CA ASN A 82 -0.57 -9.71 16.31
C ASN A 82 -0.58 -8.46 15.40
N TYR A 83 -1.77 -8.03 14.98
CA TYR A 83 -1.98 -6.84 14.14
C TYR A 83 -1.70 -5.51 14.84
N GLU A 84 -1.67 -5.49 16.17
CA GLU A 84 -1.30 -4.32 16.98
C GLU A 84 0.22 -4.17 17.14
N THR A 85 1.00 -5.09 16.57
CA THR A 85 2.46 -4.96 16.52
C THR A 85 2.84 -3.67 15.81
N LYS A 86 3.61 -2.81 16.48
CA LYS A 86 4.15 -1.59 15.88
C LYS A 86 5.30 -1.90 14.92
N VAL A 87 5.21 -1.35 13.72
CA VAL A 87 6.22 -1.45 12.66
C VAL A 87 6.79 -0.06 12.35
N GLY A 88 7.88 0.02 11.58
CA GLY A 88 8.45 1.29 11.10
C GLY A 88 9.86 1.56 11.64
N LEU A 89 10.31 2.82 11.59
CA LEU A 89 11.71 3.23 11.81
C LEU A 89 12.32 2.78 13.15
N LYS A 90 11.51 2.40 14.15
CA LYS A 90 11.96 1.89 15.44
C LYS A 90 11.24 0.61 15.90
N GLY A 91 10.36 0.03 15.07
CA GLY A 91 9.46 -1.05 15.45
C GLY A 91 9.57 -2.25 14.51
N SER A 92 9.97 -3.40 15.07
CA SER A 92 10.04 -4.74 14.46
C SER A 92 11.02 -4.97 13.30
N PHE A 93 11.77 -6.08 13.38
CA PHE A 93 12.65 -6.57 12.31
C PHE A 93 11.85 -7.35 11.27
N LEU A 94 11.04 -6.65 10.47
CA LEU A 94 10.43 -7.25 9.29
C LEU A 94 11.47 -7.41 8.19
N SER A 95 11.54 -8.60 7.61
CA SER A 95 12.26 -8.87 6.37
C SER A 95 11.68 -8.04 5.22
N GLY A 96 12.46 -7.86 4.15
CA GLY A 96 11.99 -7.15 2.96
C GLY A 96 10.74 -7.78 2.33
N GLY A 97 10.66 -9.12 2.34
CA GLY A 97 9.49 -9.85 1.83
C GLY A 97 8.24 -9.67 2.68
N GLU A 98 8.37 -9.58 4.00
CA GLU A 98 7.23 -9.28 4.88
C GLU A 98 6.73 -7.85 4.68
N LYS A 99 7.64 -6.88 4.56
CA LYS A 99 7.27 -5.48 4.24
C LYS A 99 6.52 -5.39 2.91
N GLN A 100 6.95 -6.13 1.89
CA GLN A 100 6.29 -6.15 0.58
C GLN A 100 4.89 -6.76 0.62
N ARG A 101 4.58 -7.64 1.58
CA ARG A 101 3.25 -8.22 1.75
C ARG A 101 2.31 -7.35 2.58
N ILE A 102 2.85 -6.46 3.41
CA ILE A 102 2.06 -5.47 4.16
C ILE A 102 1.71 -4.27 3.26
N ALA A 103 2.62 -3.90 2.34
CA ALA A 103 2.49 -2.75 1.44
C ALA A 103 1.47 -2.94 0.31
#